data_AF-A0A916GTB5-F1
#
_entry.id   AF-A0A916GTB5-F1
#
_cell.length_a   1.000
_cell.length_b   1.000
_cell.length_c   1.000
_cell.angle_alpha   90.00
_cell.angle_beta   90.00
_cell.angle_gamma   90.00
#
_symmetry.space_group_name_H-M   'P 1'
#
loop_
_entity.id
_entity.type
_entity.pdbx_description
1 polymer ?
#
loop_
_entity_poly.entity_id
_entity_poly.type
_entity_poly.pdbx_seq_one_letter_code
_entity_poly.pdbx_strand_id
1 'polypeptide(L)'
;MEGGKELLTRRSFFRRLLANREARELLLNSLAVGEGDSAKDLDRIAAHVPDPILARKIYRHFAEETKHARLFKRHLESMGFEVRPLAPELDYETLAQGFEMGTPKARIDDPRPFDVGDLVTFFCGSKAGEERACAEMAGLIESLADDRATVALLEEIHSDEIRHVSYATEELQRIAESGHRDLVVSKLRAARRAEARAHRIVSRAFMRRLMTILGAPSFVRFFAGISIDFAFVMRFLFPGGLDRPIVADAMHTPETAKPIPTGRAAAQELS
;
A
#
# COMPACT_ATOMS: atom_id res chain seq x y z
N MET A 1 -29.78 -4.80 -27.26
CA MET A 1 -29.22 -3.83 -26.28
C MET A 1 -28.59 -4.57 -25.08
N GLU A 2 -27.69 -5.52 -25.32
CA GLU A 2 -27.05 -6.32 -24.25
C GLU A 2 -25.67 -5.78 -23.81
N GLY A 3 -25.02 -4.93 -24.60
CA GLY A 3 -23.68 -4.40 -24.32
C GLY A 3 -23.59 -3.29 -23.24
N GLY A 4 -24.73 -2.86 -22.67
CA GLY A 4 -24.76 -1.74 -21.71
C GLY A 4 -24.57 -2.15 -20.24
N LYS A 5 -24.77 -3.43 -19.89
CA LYS A 5 -24.70 -3.90 -18.48
C LYS A 5 -23.31 -4.37 -18.05
N GLU A 6 -22.42 -4.70 -18.98
CA GLU A 6 -21.02 -5.06 -18.66
C GLU A 6 -20.17 -3.86 -18.21
N LEU A 7 -20.68 -2.63 -18.29
CA LEU A 7 -19.95 -1.40 -17.96
C LEU A 7 -19.89 -1.05 -16.46
N LEU A 8 -20.50 -1.84 -15.57
CA LEU A 8 -20.87 -1.38 -14.23
C LEU A 8 -20.22 -2.14 -13.05
N THR A 9 -19.27 -3.05 -13.28
CA THR A 9 -18.58 -3.75 -12.18
C THR A 9 -17.09 -3.42 -12.14
N ARG A 10 -16.51 -3.44 -10.93
CA ARG A 10 -15.06 -3.28 -10.71
C ARG A 10 -14.26 -4.27 -11.58
N ARG A 11 -14.69 -5.53 -11.64
CA ARG A 11 -14.03 -6.58 -12.42
C ARG A 11 -14.03 -6.30 -13.93
N SER A 12 -15.15 -5.85 -14.50
CA SER A 12 -15.19 -5.57 -15.95
C SER A 12 -14.34 -4.35 -16.32
N PHE A 13 -14.23 -3.36 -15.42
CA PHE A 13 -13.31 -2.24 -15.56
C PHE A 13 -11.85 -2.71 -15.60
N PHE A 14 -11.41 -3.49 -14.61
CA PHE A 14 -10.04 -3.99 -14.56
C PHE A 14 -9.71 -4.94 -15.74
N ARG A 15 -10.67 -5.74 -16.20
CA ARG A 15 -10.51 -6.53 -17.43
C ARG A 15 -10.22 -5.65 -18.65
N ARG A 16 -10.93 -4.52 -18.80
CA ARG A 16 -10.69 -3.56 -19.89
C ARG A 16 -9.37 -2.83 -19.74
N LEU A 17 -9.01 -2.44 -18.51
CA LEU A 17 -7.71 -1.86 -18.17
C LEU A 17 -6.59 -2.80 -18.61
N LEU A 18 -6.64 -4.07 -18.18
CA LEU A 18 -5.63 -5.06 -18.54
C LEU A 18 -5.60 -5.35 -20.05
N ALA A 19 -6.73 -5.33 -20.74
CA ALA A 19 -6.76 -5.54 -22.20
C ALA A 19 -6.07 -4.42 -22.99
N ASN A 20 -5.93 -3.22 -22.41
CA ASN A 20 -5.16 -2.13 -23.01
C ASN A 20 -3.70 -2.16 -22.51
N ARG A 21 -2.76 -2.24 -23.46
CA ARG A 21 -1.32 -2.39 -23.16
C ARG A 21 -0.77 -1.23 -22.33
N GLU A 22 -1.08 0.02 -22.68
CA GLU A 22 -0.55 1.21 -21.99
C GLU A 22 -1.16 1.38 -20.59
N ALA A 23 -2.43 1.04 -20.43
CA ALA A 23 -3.13 1.07 -19.16
C ALA A 23 -2.60 0.00 -18.19
N ARG A 24 -2.33 -1.20 -18.71
CA ARG A 24 -1.66 -2.27 -17.97
C ARG A 24 -0.26 -1.85 -17.54
N GLU A 25 0.53 -1.29 -18.46
CA GLU A 25 1.87 -0.77 -18.16
C GLU A 25 1.82 0.27 -17.05
N LEU A 26 0.90 1.25 -17.13
CA LEU A 26 0.76 2.29 -16.11
C LEU A 26 0.48 1.71 -14.71
N LEU A 27 -0.46 0.77 -14.61
CA LEU A 27 -0.81 0.12 -13.33
C LEU A 27 0.36 -0.66 -12.74
N LEU A 28 1.00 -1.50 -13.54
CA LEU A 28 2.08 -2.36 -13.05
C LEU A 28 3.35 -1.55 -12.75
N ASN A 29 3.63 -0.53 -13.55
CA ASN A 29 4.73 0.40 -13.29
C ASN A 29 4.51 1.20 -12.01
N SER A 30 3.27 1.61 -11.70
CA SER A 30 3.01 2.33 -10.45
C SER A 30 3.24 1.46 -9.22
N LEU A 31 2.87 0.17 -9.28
CA LEU A 31 3.18 -0.79 -8.22
C LEU A 31 4.70 -1.00 -8.09
N ALA A 32 5.38 -1.24 -9.21
CA ALA A 32 6.83 -1.48 -9.22
C ALA A 32 7.65 -0.31 -8.65
N VAL A 33 7.27 0.92 -8.99
CA VAL A 33 7.91 2.13 -8.45
C VAL A 33 7.60 2.28 -6.97
N GLY A 34 6.35 2.04 -6.54
CA GLY A 34 5.96 2.09 -5.13
C GLY A 34 6.81 1.18 -4.23
N GLU A 35 6.98 -0.09 -4.61
CA GLU A 35 7.84 -1.05 -3.87
C GLU A 35 9.33 -0.68 -3.92
N GLY A 36 9.76 -0.05 -5.01
CA GLY A 36 11.14 0.44 -5.11
C GLY A 36 11.40 1.62 -4.19
N ASP A 37 10.38 2.45 -3.97
CA ASP A 37 10.45 3.65 -3.13
C ASP A 37 10.29 3.32 -1.64
N SER A 38 9.43 2.36 -1.27
CA SER A 38 9.27 1.88 0.12
C SER A 38 10.56 1.29 0.70
N ALA A 39 11.37 0.63 -0.13
CA ALA A 39 12.68 0.12 0.27
C ALA A 39 13.70 1.23 0.60
N LYS A 40 13.50 2.44 0.09
CA LYS A 40 14.47 3.52 0.22
C LYS A 40 14.60 3.94 1.68
N ASP A 41 15.84 4.02 2.14
CA ASP A 41 16.23 4.43 3.49
C ASP A 41 15.89 3.47 4.63
N LEU A 42 15.21 2.33 4.40
CA LEU A 42 14.98 1.35 5.47
C LEU A 42 16.29 0.79 6.04
N ASP A 43 17.30 0.60 5.20
CA ASP A 43 18.65 0.19 5.60
C ASP A 43 19.34 1.24 6.49
N ARG A 44 19.17 2.52 6.16
CA ARG A 44 19.69 3.66 6.91
C ARG A 44 18.93 3.86 8.22
N ILE A 45 17.61 3.69 8.20
CA ILE A 45 16.77 3.69 9.40
C ILE A 45 17.21 2.57 10.35
N ALA A 46 17.39 1.35 9.84
CA ALA A 46 17.85 0.22 10.65
C ALA A 46 19.21 0.50 11.31
N ALA A 47 20.13 1.17 10.60
CA ALA A 47 21.45 1.55 11.13
C ALA A 47 21.37 2.54 12.32
N HIS A 48 20.29 3.31 12.43
CA HIS A 48 20.08 4.23 13.55
C HIS A 48 19.47 3.58 14.79
N VAL A 49 18.96 2.35 14.69
CA VAL A 49 18.25 1.70 15.79
C VAL A 49 19.23 1.07 16.78
N PRO A 50 19.27 1.51 18.05
CA PRO A 50 20.22 0.97 19.05
C PRO A 50 19.94 -0.49 19.44
N ASP A 51 18.68 -0.89 19.42
CA ASP A 51 18.27 -2.26 19.76
C ASP A 51 18.61 -3.20 18.58
N PRO A 52 19.56 -4.15 18.75
CA PRO A 52 20.01 -5.01 17.66
C PRO A 52 18.94 -6.01 17.19
N ILE A 53 17.96 -6.34 18.04
CA ILE A 53 16.84 -7.21 17.65
C ILE A 53 15.89 -6.43 16.76
N LEU A 54 15.56 -5.19 17.15
CA LEU A 54 14.69 -4.31 16.37
C LEU A 54 15.33 -3.91 15.04
N ALA A 55 16.62 -3.55 15.05
CA ALA A 55 17.37 -3.24 13.83
C ALA A 55 17.32 -4.40 12.83
N ARG A 56 17.44 -5.65 13.31
CA ARG A 56 17.34 -6.84 12.46
C ARG A 56 15.95 -7.03 11.85
N LYS A 57 14.87 -6.72 12.59
CA LYS A 57 13.51 -6.74 12.04
C LYS A 57 13.37 -5.72 10.88
N ILE A 58 13.91 -4.51 11.04
CA ILE A 58 13.87 -3.48 10.00
C ILE A 58 14.76 -3.85 8.80
N TYR A 59 15.93 -4.45 9.02
CA TYR A 59 16.74 -4.98 7.90
C TYR A 59 16.04 -6.11 7.14
N ARG A 60 15.27 -6.94 7.83
CA ARG A 60 14.45 -7.96 7.18
C ARG A 60 13.37 -7.30 6.32
N HIS A 61 12.68 -6.30 6.86
CA HIS A 61 11.70 -5.51 6.09
C HIS A 61 12.34 -4.91 4.84
N PHE A 62 13.49 -4.25 4.95
CA PHE A 62 14.26 -3.75 3.80
C PHE A 62 14.54 -4.84 2.74
N ALA A 63 14.93 -6.04 3.17
CA ALA A 63 15.21 -7.15 2.27
C ALA A 63 13.93 -7.67 1.57
N GLU A 64 12.79 -7.67 2.26
CA GLU A 64 11.47 -8.00 1.73
C GLU A 64 11.03 -6.94 0.69
N GLU A 65 11.11 -5.64 0.98
CA GLU A 65 10.82 -4.56 0.01
C GLU A 65 11.73 -4.63 -1.23
N THR A 66 13.04 -4.86 -1.03
CA THR A 66 13.99 -5.04 -2.15
C THR A 66 13.66 -6.28 -2.99
N LYS A 67 13.09 -7.32 -2.38
CA LYS A 67 12.58 -8.49 -3.10
C LYS A 67 11.33 -8.13 -3.90
N HIS A 68 10.38 -7.36 -3.34
CA HIS A 68 9.16 -6.94 -4.03
C HIS A 68 9.47 -6.12 -5.28
N ALA A 69 10.32 -5.11 -5.17
CA ALA A 69 10.75 -4.29 -6.30
C ALA A 69 11.37 -5.14 -7.43
N ARG A 70 12.20 -6.13 -7.08
CA ARG A 70 12.79 -7.07 -8.06
C ARG A 70 11.74 -7.98 -8.71
N LEU A 71 10.76 -8.45 -7.95
CA LEU A 71 9.69 -9.31 -8.46
C LEU A 71 8.83 -8.56 -9.46
N PHE A 72 8.37 -7.34 -9.13
CA PHE A 72 7.61 -6.51 -10.05
C PHE A 72 8.40 -6.13 -11.30
N LYS A 73 9.69 -5.77 -11.15
CA LYS A 73 10.56 -5.48 -12.29
C LYS A 73 10.63 -6.66 -13.25
N ARG A 74 10.92 -7.87 -12.75
CA ARG A 74 10.95 -9.08 -13.60
C ARG A 74 9.61 -9.36 -14.26
N HIS A 75 8.51 -9.12 -13.54
CA HIS A 75 7.16 -9.30 -14.09
C HIS A 75 6.90 -8.34 -15.24
N LEU A 76 7.20 -7.05 -15.07
CA LEU A 76 7.13 -6.05 -16.14
C LEU A 76 8.00 -6.41 -17.36
N GLU A 77 9.25 -6.80 -17.13
CA GLU A 77 10.18 -7.21 -18.19
C GLU A 77 9.65 -8.42 -18.97
N SER A 78 9.02 -9.39 -18.29
CA SER A 78 8.42 -10.57 -18.93
C SER A 78 7.27 -10.22 -19.89
N MET A 79 6.64 -9.04 -19.72
CA MET A 79 5.59 -8.51 -20.59
C MET A 79 6.11 -7.50 -21.63
N GLY A 80 7.43 -7.31 -21.68
CA GLY A 80 8.09 -6.34 -22.56
C GLY A 80 7.86 -4.90 -22.13
N PHE A 81 7.73 -4.65 -20.83
CA PHE A 81 7.68 -3.31 -20.24
C PHE A 81 8.99 -3.01 -19.49
N GLU A 82 9.23 -1.72 -19.25
CA GLU A 82 10.35 -1.22 -18.45
C GLU A 82 9.81 -0.47 -17.23
N VAL A 83 10.50 -0.58 -16.10
CA VAL A 83 10.21 0.29 -14.95
C VAL A 83 10.66 1.70 -15.27
N ARG A 84 9.75 2.66 -15.17
CA ARG A 84 9.98 4.07 -15.49
C ARG A 84 9.57 4.97 -14.32
N PRO A 85 10.29 6.08 -14.08
CA PRO A 85 9.88 7.07 -13.10
C PRO A 85 8.43 7.52 -13.34
N LEU A 86 7.68 7.67 -12.26
CA LEU A 86 6.32 8.19 -12.31
C LEU A 86 6.34 9.71 -12.45
N ALA A 87 5.25 10.27 -12.98
CA ALA A 87 5.04 11.70 -12.93
C ALA A 87 4.89 12.15 -11.46
N PRO A 88 5.29 13.38 -11.08
CA PRO A 88 5.27 13.82 -9.69
C PRO A 88 3.91 13.67 -8.99
N GLU A 89 2.80 13.85 -9.71
CA GLU A 89 1.45 13.68 -9.17
C GLU A 89 1.04 12.21 -8.93
N LEU A 90 1.84 11.26 -9.40
CA LEU A 90 1.70 9.81 -9.19
C LEU A 90 2.74 9.25 -8.22
N ASP A 91 3.72 10.05 -7.83
CA ASP A 91 4.76 9.68 -6.87
C ASP A 91 4.18 9.75 -5.44
N TYR A 92 3.62 8.62 -5.02
CA TYR A 92 3.00 8.47 -3.70
C TYR A 92 3.97 8.78 -2.56
N GLU A 93 5.20 8.28 -2.64
CA GLU A 93 6.17 8.38 -1.56
C GLU A 93 6.60 9.85 -1.35
N THR A 94 6.91 10.55 -2.44
CA THR A 94 7.22 11.99 -2.39
C THR A 94 6.05 12.80 -1.83
N LEU A 95 4.81 12.51 -2.25
CA LEU A 95 3.62 13.19 -1.74
C LEU A 95 3.36 12.90 -0.27
N ALA A 96 3.53 11.65 0.16
CA ALA A 96 3.32 11.24 1.54
C ALA A 96 4.36 11.87 2.48
N GLN A 97 5.63 11.91 2.08
CA GLN A 97 6.68 12.64 2.81
C GLN A 97 6.38 14.15 2.85
N GLY A 98 5.86 14.73 1.77
CA GLY A 98 5.42 16.12 1.73
C GLY A 98 4.25 16.44 2.69
N PHE A 99 3.49 15.43 3.09
CA PHE A 99 2.48 15.52 4.15
C PHE A 99 2.99 15.05 5.52
N GLU A 100 4.30 14.97 5.69
CA GLU A 100 4.97 14.59 6.94
C GLU A 100 4.67 13.14 7.39
N MET A 101 4.42 12.24 6.43
CA MET A 101 4.34 10.81 6.72
C MET A 101 5.74 10.20 6.86
N GLY A 102 5.93 9.42 7.93
CA GLY A 102 7.18 8.68 8.16
C GLY A 102 8.33 9.57 8.63
N THR A 103 9.54 9.00 8.61
CA THR A 103 10.74 9.65 9.12
C THR A 103 11.27 10.69 8.13
N PRO A 104 11.41 11.97 8.51
CA PRO A 104 11.95 12.99 7.62
C PRO A 104 13.38 12.68 7.17
N LYS A 105 13.76 12.99 5.92
CA LYS A 105 15.12 12.75 5.40
C LYS A 105 16.21 13.42 6.26
N ALA A 106 15.97 14.65 6.69
CA ALA A 106 16.89 15.34 7.60
C ALA A 106 17.14 14.58 8.91
N ARG A 107 16.17 13.78 9.38
CA ARG A 107 16.34 12.92 10.55
C ARG A 107 17.12 11.65 10.22
N ILE A 108 16.94 11.07 9.03
CA ILE A 108 17.71 9.90 8.56
C ILE A 108 19.18 10.30 8.28
N ASP A 109 19.42 11.54 7.87
CA ASP A 109 20.76 12.09 7.64
C ASP A 109 21.49 12.45 8.95
N ASP A 110 20.77 12.63 10.06
CA ASP A 110 21.36 12.89 11.37
C ASP A 110 21.98 11.60 11.94
N PRO A 111 23.30 11.56 12.21
CA PRO A 111 24.01 10.36 12.69
C PRO A 111 23.61 9.92 14.10
N ARG A 112 22.81 10.70 14.83
CA ARG A 112 22.39 10.33 16.18
C ARG A 112 21.48 9.08 16.13
N PRO A 113 21.65 8.14 17.07
CA PRO A 113 20.75 7.00 17.18
C PRO A 113 19.29 7.43 17.38
N PHE A 114 18.35 6.63 16.89
CA PHE A 114 16.91 6.91 16.99
C PHE A 114 16.45 6.85 18.44
N ASP A 115 15.68 7.87 18.84
CA ASP A 115 14.95 7.87 20.11
C ASP A 115 13.54 7.27 19.95
N VAL A 116 12.76 7.26 21.03
CA VAL A 116 11.39 6.72 21.00
C VAL A 116 10.49 7.52 20.03
N GLY A 117 10.65 8.84 19.95
CA GLY A 117 9.88 9.67 19.04
C GLY A 117 10.17 9.35 17.58
N ASP A 118 11.44 9.13 17.25
CA ASP A 118 11.87 8.71 15.91
C ASP A 118 11.28 7.35 15.54
N LEU A 119 11.36 6.37 16.44
CA LEU A 119 10.81 5.03 16.22
C LEU A 119 9.28 5.06 16.06
N VAL A 120 8.57 5.84 16.88
CA VAL A 120 7.12 6.00 16.73
C VAL A 120 6.78 6.64 15.38
N THR A 121 7.49 7.68 14.98
CA THR A 121 7.26 8.34 13.68
C THR A 121 7.51 7.36 12.52
N PHE A 122 8.58 6.58 12.59
CA PHE A 122 8.88 5.52 11.62
C PHE A 122 7.75 4.48 11.54
N PHE A 123 7.42 3.81 12.65
CA PHE A 123 6.44 2.72 12.63
C PHE A 123 5.01 3.20 12.32
N CYS A 124 4.61 4.40 12.75
CA CYS A 124 3.33 4.96 12.37
C CYS A 124 3.23 5.24 10.86
N GLY A 125 4.32 5.75 10.25
CA GLY A 125 4.40 5.97 8.81
C GLY A 125 4.36 4.67 8.03
N SER A 126 5.24 3.73 8.37
CA SER A 126 5.30 2.39 7.75
C SER A 126 3.95 1.69 7.87
N LYS A 127 3.38 1.55 9.08
CA LYS A 127 2.07 0.90 9.27
C LYS A 127 0.97 1.50 8.40
N ALA A 128 0.89 2.82 8.28
CA ALA A 128 -0.11 3.47 7.43
C ALA A 128 0.10 3.15 5.94
N GLY A 129 1.36 3.17 5.49
CA GLY A 129 1.75 2.78 4.13
C GLY A 129 1.41 1.32 3.80
N GLU A 130 1.76 0.39 4.70
CA GLU A 130 1.56 -1.05 4.49
C GLU A 130 0.08 -1.45 4.59
N GLU A 131 -0.70 -0.84 5.50
CA GLU A 131 -2.15 -1.05 5.58
C GLU A 131 -2.83 -0.69 4.24
N ARG A 132 -2.37 0.40 3.62
CA ARG A 132 -2.84 0.82 2.29
C ARG A 132 -2.35 -0.14 1.21
N ALA A 133 -1.08 -0.56 1.23
CA ALA A 133 -0.55 -1.55 0.28
C ALA A 133 -1.38 -2.85 0.31
N CYS A 134 -1.66 -3.36 1.51
CA CYS A 134 -2.50 -4.53 1.70
C CYS A 134 -3.90 -4.36 1.09
N ALA A 135 -4.56 -3.24 1.36
CA ALA A 135 -5.90 -2.96 0.85
C ALA A 135 -5.92 -2.83 -0.69
N GLU A 136 -4.90 -2.20 -1.28
CA GLU A 136 -4.74 -2.09 -2.72
C GLU A 136 -4.54 -3.47 -3.37
N MET A 137 -3.58 -4.25 -2.86
CA MET A 137 -3.28 -5.58 -3.39
C MET A 137 -4.46 -6.53 -3.28
N ALA A 138 -5.14 -6.59 -2.13
CA ALA A 138 -6.35 -7.41 -1.97
C ALA A 138 -7.42 -7.06 -3.01
N GLY A 139 -7.62 -5.77 -3.27
CA GLY A 139 -8.54 -5.29 -4.29
C GLY A 139 -8.12 -5.64 -5.72
N LEU A 140 -6.80 -5.63 -6.00
CA LEU A 140 -6.24 -6.04 -7.29
C LEU A 140 -6.34 -7.56 -7.48
N ILE A 141 -6.01 -8.37 -6.47
CA ILE A 141 -6.13 -9.84 -6.52
C ILE A 141 -7.56 -10.25 -6.90
N GLU A 142 -8.57 -9.64 -6.27
CA GLU A 142 -9.98 -9.87 -6.61
C GLU A 142 -10.30 -9.45 -8.06
N SER A 143 -9.81 -8.27 -8.46
CA SER A 143 -10.17 -7.66 -9.75
C SER A 143 -9.43 -8.26 -10.95
N LEU A 144 -8.26 -8.86 -10.72
CA LEU A 144 -7.36 -9.42 -11.73
C LEU A 144 -7.37 -10.95 -11.73
N ALA A 145 -8.41 -11.59 -11.17
CA ALA A 145 -8.50 -13.06 -11.03
C ALA A 145 -8.24 -13.86 -12.32
N ASP A 146 -8.43 -13.25 -13.49
CA ASP A 146 -8.21 -13.86 -14.81
C ASP A 146 -6.73 -13.77 -15.28
N ASP A 147 -5.90 -12.92 -14.66
CA ASP A 147 -4.45 -12.81 -14.87
C ASP A 147 -3.69 -13.53 -13.75
N ARG A 148 -3.56 -14.85 -13.90
CA ARG A 148 -2.97 -15.74 -12.89
C ARG A 148 -1.54 -15.38 -12.51
N ALA A 149 -0.73 -14.90 -13.47
CA ALA A 149 0.66 -14.57 -13.22
C ALA A 149 0.76 -13.32 -12.32
N THR A 150 -0.02 -12.28 -12.64
CA THR A 150 -0.08 -11.07 -11.81
C THR A 150 -0.68 -11.35 -10.43
N VAL A 151 -1.74 -12.18 -10.36
CA VAL A 151 -2.34 -12.55 -9.07
C VAL A 151 -1.35 -13.30 -8.17
N ALA A 152 -0.63 -14.29 -8.69
CA ALA A 152 0.34 -15.04 -7.90
C ALA A 152 1.45 -14.14 -7.33
N LEU A 153 1.92 -13.17 -8.13
CA LEU A 153 2.87 -12.16 -7.68
C LEU A 153 2.28 -11.30 -6.54
N LEU A 154 1.06 -10.80 -6.72
CA LEU A 154 0.40 -9.95 -5.72
C LEU A 154 0.11 -10.72 -4.43
N GLU A 155 -0.25 -12.01 -4.50
CA GLU A 155 -0.49 -12.85 -3.33
C GLU A 155 0.80 -13.07 -2.52
N GLU A 156 1.94 -13.27 -3.20
CA GLU A 156 3.24 -13.40 -2.54
C GLU A 156 3.59 -12.12 -1.77
N ILE A 157 3.49 -10.97 -2.43
CA ILE A 157 3.84 -9.67 -1.83
C ILE A 157 2.84 -9.31 -0.73
N HIS A 158 1.54 -9.51 -0.95
CA HIS A 158 0.51 -9.23 0.06
C HIS A 158 0.73 -10.01 1.36
N SER A 159 1.22 -11.26 1.27
CA SER A 159 1.57 -12.03 2.48
C SER A 159 2.74 -11.43 3.25
N ASP A 160 3.69 -10.82 2.55
CA ASP A 160 4.83 -10.12 3.13
C ASP A 160 4.33 -8.81 3.79
N GLU A 161 3.44 -8.05 3.13
CA GLU A 161 2.85 -6.83 3.68
C GLU A 161 2.02 -7.02 4.96
N ILE A 162 1.25 -8.11 5.05
CA ILE A 162 0.52 -8.44 6.27
C ILE A 162 1.50 -8.61 7.44
N ARG A 163 2.67 -9.21 7.20
CA ARG A 163 3.71 -9.35 8.24
C ARG A 163 4.31 -7.99 8.59
N HIS A 164 4.47 -7.10 7.61
CA HIS A 164 4.95 -5.75 7.86
C HIS A 164 4.02 -4.96 8.78
N VAL A 165 2.71 -4.96 8.47
CA VAL A 165 1.67 -4.38 9.32
C VAL A 165 1.71 -5.00 10.73
N SER A 166 1.85 -6.32 10.82
CA SER A 166 1.82 -7.04 12.10
C SER A 166 2.99 -6.63 12.99
N TYR A 167 4.23 -6.67 12.50
CA TYR A 167 5.38 -6.29 13.33
C TYR A 167 5.32 -4.81 13.71
N ALA A 168 4.90 -3.91 12.81
CA ALA A 168 4.80 -2.49 13.13
C ALA A 168 3.75 -2.25 14.22
N THR A 169 2.68 -3.03 14.22
CA THR A 169 1.65 -3.02 15.26
C THR A 169 2.21 -3.48 16.61
N GLU A 170 2.94 -4.59 16.64
CA GLU A 170 3.58 -5.11 17.86
C GLU A 170 4.56 -4.10 18.48
N GLU A 171 5.40 -3.45 17.65
CA GLU A 171 6.36 -2.47 18.15
C GLU A 171 5.69 -1.18 18.65
N LEU A 172 4.67 -0.69 17.95
CA LEU A 172 3.86 0.43 18.45
C LEU A 172 3.14 0.07 19.75
N GLN A 173 2.69 -1.17 19.89
CA GLN A 173 2.06 -1.66 21.12
C GLN A 173 3.05 -1.66 22.28
N ARG A 174 4.23 -2.23 22.08
CA ARG A 174 5.31 -2.25 23.07
C ARG A 174 5.68 -0.83 23.53
N ILE A 175 5.78 0.11 22.58
CA ILE A 175 6.08 1.52 22.89
C ILE A 175 4.92 2.15 23.68
N ALA A 176 3.67 1.90 23.28
CA ALA A 176 2.51 2.43 24.00
C ALA A 176 2.42 1.92 25.45
N GLU A 177 2.71 0.63 25.67
CA GLU A 177 2.73 -0.02 26.99
C GLU A 177 3.88 0.51 27.88
N SER A 178 4.99 0.96 27.27
CA SER A 178 6.10 1.60 27.99
C SER A 178 5.84 3.06 28.41
N GLY A 179 4.61 3.56 28.24
CA GLY A 179 4.20 4.90 28.70
C GLY A 179 4.07 5.97 27.60
N HIS A 180 4.24 5.60 26.32
CA HIS A 180 4.20 6.53 25.19
C HIS A 180 2.89 6.45 24.37
N ARG A 181 1.80 5.98 24.98
CA ARG A 181 0.51 5.76 24.31
C ARG A 181 -0.01 6.99 23.56
N ASP A 182 0.01 8.17 24.20
CA ASP A 182 -0.53 9.38 23.59
C ASP A 182 0.27 9.82 22.37
N LEU A 183 1.60 9.65 22.42
CA LEU A 183 2.49 9.90 21.30
C LEU A 183 2.19 8.96 20.13
N VAL A 184 2.06 7.65 20.40
CA VAL A 184 1.70 6.64 19.39
C VAL A 184 0.37 6.98 18.72
N VAL A 185 -0.67 7.26 19.51
CA VAL A 185 -2.01 7.59 18.98
C VAL A 185 -1.98 8.87 18.15
N SER A 186 -1.30 9.91 18.65
CA SER A 186 -1.12 11.18 17.94
C SER A 186 -0.44 10.98 16.58
N LYS A 187 0.71 10.29 16.57
CA LYS A 187 1.51 10.06 15.37
C LYS A 187 0.83 9.13 14.38
N LEU A 188 0.13 8.09 14.83
CA LEU A 188 -0.61 7.20 13.95
C LEU A 188 -1.77 7.93 13.25
N ARG A 189 -2.49 8.80 13.97
CA ARG A 189 -3.52 9.66 13.37
C ARG A 189 -2.93 10.63 12.34
N ALA A 190 -1.77 11.22 12.63
CA ALA A 190 -1.08 12.11 11.70
C ALA A 190 -0.66 11.34 10.43
N ALA A 191 0.00 10.19 10.58
CA ALA A 191 0.43 9.34 9.48
C ALA A 191 -0.75 8.90 8.59
N ARG A 192 -1.86 8.44 9.18
CA ARG A 192 -3.08 8.08 8.42
C ARG A 192 -3.71 9.24 7.66
N ARG A 193 -3.66 10.46 8.20
CA ARG A 193 -4.14 11.64 7.48
C ARG A 193 -3.22 12.01 6.32
N ALA A 194 -1.92 11.89 6.51
CA ALA A 194 -0.91 12.13 5.48
C ALA A 194 -1.05 11.11 4.34
N GLU A 195 -1.14 9.82 4.67
CA GLU A 195 -1.45 8.72 3.75
C GLU A 195 -2.70 9.03 2.93
N ALA A 196 -3.81 9.33 3.59
CA ALA A 196 -5.08 9.55 2.91
C ALA A 196 -5.02 10.75 1.94
N ARG A 197 -4.28 11.81 2.29
CA ARG A 197 -4.08 12.98 1.42
C ARG A 197 -3.24 12.63 0.20
N ALA A 198 -2.11 11.94 0.38
CA ALA A 198 -1.25 11.48 -0.71
C ALA A 198 -2.03 10.54 -1.64
N HIS A 199 -2.69 9.52 -1.07
CA HIS A 199 -3.46 8.54 -1.81
C HIS A 199 -4.59 9.17 -2.63
N ARG A 200 -5.28 10.19 -2.09
CA ARG A 200 -6.31 10.93 -2.84
C ARG A 200 -5.74 11.61 -4.08
N ILE A 201 -4.60 12.30 -3.94
CA ILE A 201 -3.95 13.00 -5.06
C ILE A 201 -3.53 12.00 -6.13
N VAL A 202 -2.82 10.94 -5.72
CA VAL A 202 -2.34 9.88 -6.62
C VAL A 202 -3.49 9.19 -7.32
N SER A 203 -4.52 8.75 -6.58
CA SER A 203 -5.69 8.07 -7.16
C SER A 203 -6.39 8.95 -8.20
N ARG A 204 -6.55 10.25 -7.92
CA ARG A 204 -7.17 11.20 -8.85
C ARG A 204 -6.33 11.41 -10.11
N ALA A 205 -5.01 11.55 -9.97
CA ALA A 205 -4.10 11.66 -11.10
C ALA A 205 -4.06 10.37 -11.93
N PHE A 206 -3.96 9.22 -11.27
CA PHE A 206 -3.91 7.89 -11.87
C PHE A 206 -5.17 7.63 -12.69
N MET A 207 -6.35 7.83 -12.10
CA MET A 207 -7.62 7.63 -12.80
C MET A 207 -7.81 8.59 -13.96
N ARG A 208 -7.38 9.85 -13.86
CA ARG A 208 -7.44 10.80 -14.98
C ARG A 208 -6.56 10.34 -16.15
N ARG A 209 -5.34 9.88 -15.85
CA ARG A 209 -4.40 9.38 -16.87
C ARG A 209 -4.93 8.10 -17.51
N LEU A 210 -5.42 7.18 -16.70
CA LEU A 210 -6.02 5.93 -17.16
C LEU A 210 -7.24 6.17 -18.05
N MET A 211 -8.16 7.07 -17.66
CA MET A 211 -9.31 7.41 -18.50
C MET A 211 -8.90 8.06 -19.84
N THR A 212 -7.77 8.79 -19.85
CA THR A 212 -7.23 9.36 -21.09
C THR A 212 -6.68 8.28 -22.01
N ILE A 213 -5.91 7.32 -21.47
CA ILE A 213 -5.39 6.16 -22.21
C ILE A 213 -6.54 5.32 -22.79
N LEU A 214 -7.61 5.10 -22.01
CA LEU A 214 -8.77 4.34 -22.45
C LEU A 214 -9.71 5.12 -23.42
N GLY A 215 -9.32 6.31 -23.86
CA GLY A 215 -10.09 7.12 -24.82
C GLY A 215 -11.43 7.64 -24.27
N ALA A 216 -11.56 7.79 -22.95
CA ALA A 216 -12.83 8.19 -22.35
C ALA A 216 -13.16 9.66 -22.67
N PRO A 217 -14.45 9.98 -22.90
CA PRO A 217 -14.90 11.35 -23.08
C PRO A 217 -14.49 12.30 -21.93
N SER A 218 -14.36 13.59 -22.22
CA SER A 218 -13.97 14.61 -21.21
C SER A 218 -14.87 14.61 -19.98
N PHE A 219 -16.18 14.41 -20.13
CA PHE A 219 -17.10 14.35 -19.00
C PHE A 219 -16.83 13.13 -18.10
N VAL A 220 -16.50 11.96 -18.66
CA VAL A 220 -16.13 10.76 -17.87
C VAL A 220 -14.84 10.99 -17.11
N ARG A 221 -13.84 11.61 -17.76
CA ARG A 221 -12.57 12.02 -17.11
C ARG A 221 -12.80 12.96 -15.93
N PHE A 222 -13.74 13.90 -16.07
CA PHE A 222 -14.12 14.83 -15.02
C PHE A 222 -14.83 14.12 -13.85
N PHE A 223 -15.83 13.30 -14.13
CA PHE A 223 -16.57 12.56 -13.09
C PHE A 223 -15.73 11.52 -12.36
N ALA A 224 -14.75 10.88 -13.02
CA ALA A 224 -13.82 9.95 -12.37
C ALA A 224 -13.01 10.64 -11.25
N GLY A 225 -12.60 11.90 -11.45
CA GLY A 225 -11.95 12.68 -10.40
C GLY A 225 -12.89 13.03 -9.25
N ILE A 226 -14.13 13.39 -9.56
CA ILE A 226 -15.16 13.73 -8.57
C ILE A 226 -15.56 12.50 -7.74
N SER A 227 -15.68 11.32 -8.34
CA SER A 227 -16.04 10.10 -7.60
C SER A 227 -14.98 9.72 -6.56
N ILE A 228 -13.70 9.99 -6.83
CA ILE A 228 -12.61 9.77 -5.87
C ILE A 228 -12.68 10.79 -4.75
N ASP A 229 -12.91 12.06 -5.09
CA ASP A 229 -13.12 13.11 -4.08
C ASP A 229 -14.34 12.83 -3.22
N PHE A 230 -15.43 12.34 -3.81
CA PHE A 230 -16.64 11.94 -3.11
C PHE A 230 -16.39 10.73 -2.21
N ALA A 231 -15.74 9.66 -2.70
CA ALA A 231 -15.37 8.51 -1.88
C ALA A 231 -14.47 8.91 -0.71
N PHE A 232 -13.52 9.82 -0.93
CA PHE A 232 -12.68 10.39 0.11
C PHE A 232 -13.49 11.19 1.14
N VAL A 233 -14.38 12.09 0.68
CA VAL A 233 -15.25 12.89 1.56
C VAL A 233 -16.19 11.99 2.36
N MET A 234 -16.75 10.94 1.75
CA MET A 234 -17.58 9.96 2.44
C MET A 234 -16.77 9.18 3.50
N ARG A 235 -15.53 8.78 3.19
CA ARG A 235 -14.62 8.15 4.16
C ARG A 235 -14.22 9.08 5.31
N PHE A 236 -14.24 10.39 5.09
CA PHE A 236 -13.92 11.42 6.08
C PHE A 236 -15.13 11.86 6.93
N LEU A 237 -16.33 11.95 6.33
CA LEU A 237 -17.56 12.42 6.99
C LEU A 237 -18.28 11.33 7.79
N PHE A 238 -18.11 10.06 7.42
CA PHE A 238 -18.72 8.94 8.15
C PHE A 238 -17.70 8.30 9.10
N PRO A 239 -17.94 8.32 10.43
CA PRO A 239 -17.00 7.79 11.40
C PRO A 239 -16.81 6.29 11.20
N GLY A 240 -15.57 5.87 10.96
CA GLY A 240 -15.20 4.49 10.62
C GLY A 240 -14.19 4.37 9.49
N GLY A 241 -13.93 5.44 8.72
CA GLY A 241 -12.92 5.46 7.66
C GLY A 241 -11.51 5.85 8.13
N LEU A 242 -11.42 6.85 9.00
CA LEU A 242 -10.18 7.28 9.67
C LEU A 242 -10.20 7.03 11.19
N ASP A 243 -11.41 6.90 11.77
CA ASP A 243 -11.67 6.77 13.21
C ASP A 243 -12.50 5.50 13.54
N ARG A 244 -12.17 4.33 12.97
CA ARG A 244 -12.51 3.06 13.65
C ARG A 244 -11.92 3.09 15.06
N PRO A 245 -12.60 2.58 16.09
CA PRO A 245 -12.26 2.84 17.50
C PRO A 245 -10.76 2.64 17.74
N ILE A 246 -10.09 3.78 17.90
CA ILE A 246 -8.65 4.04 17.71
C ILE A 246 -7.76 3.29 18.72
N VAL A 247 -8.37 2.56 19.64
CA VAL A 247 -7.72 1.91 20.76
C VAL A 247 -7.84 0.38 20.70
N ALA A 248 -8.89 -0.16 20.07
CA ALA A 248 -9.12 -1.61 20.02
C ALA A 248 -8.55 -2.24 18.73
N ASP A 249 -8.64 -1.56 17.59
CA ASP A 249 -8.13 -2.06 16.29
C ASP A 249 -6.70 -1.62 15.97
N ALA A 250 -6.22 -0.51 16.55
CA ALA A 250 -4.87 0.00 16.26
C ALA A 250 -3.74 -0.90 16.77
N MET A 251 -4.08 -1.80 17.70
CA MET A 251 -3.20 -2.70 18.43
C MET A 251 -3.57 -4.17 18.18
N HIS A 252 -4.53 -4.43 17.28
CA HIS A 252 -4.90 -5.78 16.94
C HIS A 252 -3.91 -6.29 15.89
N THR A 253 -3.11 -7.29 16.25
CA THR A 253 -2.44 -8.16 15.29
C THR A 253 -3.52 -8.88 14.45
N PRO A 254 -3.34 -9.03 13.12
CA PRO A 254 -4.24 -9.82 12.30
C PRO A 254 -4.05 -11.33 12.54
N GLU A 255 -4.17 -11.79 13.79
CA GLU A 255 -4.20 -13.21 14.14
C GLU A 255 -5.64 -13.73 14.22
N THR A 256 -6.47 -13.53 13.20
CA THR A 256 -7.67 -14.35 12.97
C THR A 256 -8.12 -14.39 11.50
N ALA A 257 -7.24 -14.12 10.53
CA ALA A 257 -7.54 -14.51 9.16
C ALA A 257 -7.47 -16.04 9.10
N LYS A 258 -8.64 -16.70 9.08
CA LYS A 258 -8.72 -18.15 8.85
C LYS A 258 -7.85 -18.49 7.64
N PRO A 259 -7.02 -19.56 7.70
CA PRO A 259 -6.25 -19.98 6.55
C PRO A 259 -7.19 -20.21 5.38
N ILE A 260 -6.90 -19.56 4.25
CA ILE A 260 -7.52 -19.89 2.98
C ILE A 260 -7.20 -21.37 2.74
N PRO A 261 -8.20 -22.24 2.54
CA PRO A 261 -7.93 -23.65 2.33
C PRO A 261 -7.12 -23.78 1.04
N THR A 262 -5.84 -24.14 1.17
CA THR A 262 -5.02 -24.57 0.05
C THR A 262 -5.73 -25.74 -0.62
N GLY A 263 -6.02 -25.62 -1.91
CA GLY A 263 -6.82 -26.54 -2.72
C GLY A 263 -6.19 -27.93 -2.94
N ARG A 264 -5.83 -28.62 -1.86
CA ARG A 264 -5.32 -30.00 -1.89
C ARG A 264 -6.03 -30.95 -0.92
N ALA A 265 -7.03 -30.48 -0.18
CA ALA A 265 -7.79 -31.28 0.80
C ALA A 265 -9.24 -31.59 0.38
N ALA A 266 -9.56 -31.56 -0.92
CA ALA A 266 -10.89 -31.89 -1.45
C ALA A 266 -10.94 -33.21 -2.25
N ALA A 267 -9.96 -34.10 -2.07
CA ALA A 267 -9.86 -35.36 -2.81
C ALA A 267 -9.79 -36.62 -1.92
N GLN A 268 -10.30 -36.55 -0.68
CA GLN A 268 -10.33 -37.72 0.22
C GLN A 268 -11.68 -38.01 0.88
N GLU A 269 -12.77 -37.33 0.50
CA GLU A 269 -14.12 -37.72 0.93
C GLU A 269 -15.04 -38.00 -0.26
N LEU A 270 -14.63 -38.94 -1.12
CA LEU A 270 -15.53 -39.69 -2.00
C LEU A 270 -14.83 -41.02 -2.35
N SER A 271 -14.79 -41.94 -1.39
CA SER A 271 -14.67 -43.39 -1.64
C SER A 271 -15.27 -44.19 -0.50
#